data_AF-A0A8T9Q4S5-F1
#
_entry.id   AF-A0A8T9Q4S5-F1
#
_cell.length_a   1.000
_cell.length_b   1.000
_cell.length_c   1.000
_cell.angle_alpha   90.00
_cell.angle_beta   90.00
_cell.angle_gamma   90.00
#
_symmetry.space_group_name_H-M   'P 1'
#
loop_
_entity.id
_entity.type
_entity.pdbx_description
1 polymer ?
#
loop_
_entity_poly.entity_id
_entity_poly.type
_entity_poly.pdbx_seq_one_letter_code
_entity_poly.pdbx_strand_id
1 'polypeptide(L)'
;MPSRRHFLQQATSGLAALALHSQALARAAARTYTNPVYAGQFPDPFVLRHQGRYYAFGTTGQGRTADGRIFTVLTSTNLVDWKPAGGALTPPQGATGADFWARK
;
A
#
# COMPACT_ATOMS: atom_id res chain seq x y z
N MET A 1 -33.95 24.72 -35.71
CA MET A 1 -34.07 25.46 -34.43
C MET A 1 -33.97 24.46 -33.28
N PRO A 2 -32.91 24.48 -32.44
CA PRO A 2 -32.82 23.56 -31.31
C PRO A 2 -33.84 23.95 -30.23
N SER A 3 -34.60 22.96 -29.75
CA SER A 3 -35.65 23.12 -28.74
C SER A 3 -35.06 23.52 -27.37
N ARG A 4 -35.69 24.53 -26.72
CA ARG A 4 -35.36 24.99 -25.34
C ARG A 4 -35.28 23.87 -24.29
N ARG A 5 -35.90 22.71 -24.54
CA ARG A 5 -35.89 21.56 -23.63
C ARG A 5 -34.55 20.81 -23.63
N HIS A 6 -33.80 20.83 -24.73
CA HIS A 6 -32.51 20.14 -24.83
C HIS A 6 -31.37 20.89 -24.11
N PHE A 7 -31.49 22.21 -24.00
CA PHE A 7 -30.52 23.08 -23.33
C PHE A 7 -30.54 22.93 -21.79
N LEU A 8 -31.71 22.64 -21.21
CA LEU A 8 -31.87 22.45 -19.77
C LEU A 8 -31.42 21.06 -19.27
N GLN A 9 -31.30 20.07 -20.15
CA GLN A 9 -30.82 18.72 -19.79
C GLN A 9 -29.28 18.60 -19.77
N GLN A 10 -28.55 19.49 -20.45
CA GLN A 10 -27.08 19.46 -20.45
C GLN A 10 -26.46 20.15 -19.22
N ALA A 11 -27.19 21.09 -18.59
CA ALA A 11 -26.68 21.85 -17.45
C ALA A 11 -26.67 21.07 -16.11
N THR A 12 -27.56 20.09 -15.94
CA THR A 12 -27.68 19.32 -14.69
C THR A 12 -26.65 18.19 -14.57
N SER A 13 -26.25 17.57 -15.68
CA SER A 13 -25.25 16.50 -15.69
C SER A 13 -23.83 16.97 -15.34
N GLY A 14 -23.44 18.17 -15.77
CA GLY A 14 -22.11 18.74 -15.49
C GLY A 14 -21.90 19.09 -14.02
N LEU A 15 -22.92 19.69 -13.37
CA LEU A 15 -22.88 20.04 -11.94
C LEU A 15 -22.92 18.80 -11.04
N ALA A 16 -23.73 17.79 -11.38
CA ALA A 16 -23.77 16.52 -10.66
C ALA A 16 -22.43 15.76 -10.75
N ALA A 17 -21.82 15.74 -11.93
CA ALA A 17 -20.50 15.13 -12.13
C ALA A 17 -19.40 15.88 -11.34
N LEU A 18 -19.38 17.23 -11.37
CA LEU A 18 -18.41 18.02 -10.59
C LEU A 18 -18.57 17.80 -9.07
N ALA A 19 -19.81 17.78 -8.57
CA ALA A 19 -20.12 17.56 -7.15
C ALA A 19 -19.69 16.16 -6.67
N LEU A 20 -19.87 15.12 -7.48
CA LEU A 20 -19.42 13.76 -7.16
C LEU A 20 -17.89 13.66 -7.13
N HIS A 21 -17.19 14.31 -8.08
CA HIS A 21 -15.72 14.34 -8.10
C HIS A 21 -15.14 15.09 -6.91
N SER A 22 -15.73 16.23 -6.54
CA SER A 22 -15.27 17.03 -5.39
C SER A 22 -15.51 16.33 -4.05
N GLN A 23 -16.63 15.60 -3.90
CA GLN A 23 -16.86 14.75 -2.72
C GLN A 23 -15.88 13.58 -2.63
N ALA A 24 -15.53 12.94 -3.75
CA ALA A 24 -14.54 11.87 -3.78
C ALA A 24 -13.13 12.37 -3.40
N LEU A 25 -12.73 13.56 -3.88
CA LEU A 25 -11.46 14.20 -3.52
C LEU A 25 -11.42 14.59 -2.04
N ALA A 26 -12.48 15.18 -1.50
CA ALA A 26 -12.58 15.52 -0.09
C ALA A 26 -12.49 14.26 0.81
N ARG A 27 -13.14 13.17 0.41
CA ARG A 27 -13.07 11.88 1.11
C ARG A 27 -11.70 11.19 0.97
N ALA A 28 -10.97 11.47 -0.11
CA ALA A 28 -9.58 11.03 -0.25
C ALA A 28 -8.64 11.82 0.67
N ALA A 29 -8.84 13.14 0.77
CA ALA A 29 -8.06 14.03 1.64
C ALA A 29 -8.33 13.78 3.14
N ALA A 30 -9.54 13.35 3.50
CA ALA A 30 -9.92 13.06 4.88
C ALA A 30 -9.49 11.66 5.38
N ARG A 31 -8.80 10.85 4.56
CA ARG A 31 -8.34 9.53 5.00
C ARG A 31 -7.17 9.67 5.98
N THR A 32 -7.47 9.50 7.25
CA THR A 32 -6.48 9.42 8.34
C THR A 32 -6.22 7.95 8.69
N TYR A 33 -5.12 7.71 9.42
CA TYR A 33 -4.78 6.41 9.99
C TYR A 33 -4.18 6.62 11.38
N THR A 34 -4.24 5.58 12.21
CA THR A 34 -3.63 5.57 13.54
C THR A 34 -2.47 4.59 13.53
N ASN A 35 -1.30 5.03 13.98
CA ASN A 35 -0.16 4.15 14.15
C ASN A 35 -0.28 3.30 15.45
N PRO A 36 0.33 2.11 15.48
CA PRO A 36 1.02 1.47 14.36
C PRO A 36 0.05 0.82 13.35
N VAL A 37 0.35 0.94 12.06
CA VAL A 37 -0.45 0.30 10.98
C VAL A 37 -0.18 -1.20 10.83
N TYR A 38 0.83 -1.72 11.53
CA TYR A 38 1.12 -3.14 11.65
C TYR A 38 1.53 -3.44 13.09
N ALA A 39 0.83 -4.36 13.74
CA ALA A 39 1.04 -4.65 15.17
C ALA A 39 2.30 -5.50 15.45
N GLY A 40 2.83 -6.19 14.44
CA GLY A 40 4.00 -7.06 14.57
C GLY A 40 5.33 -6.31 14.49
N GLN A 41 6.42 -6.99 14.83
CA GLN A 41 7.78 -6.46 14.65
C GLN A 41 8.10 -6.34 13.16
N PHE A 42 8.46 -5.14 12.73
CA PHE A 42 8.79 -4.85 11.34
C PHE A 42 9.87 -3.75 11.23
N PRO A 43 11.11 -4.07 11.65
CA PRO A 43 12.22 -3.10 11.64
C PRO A 43 12.66 -2.76 10.22
N ASP A 44 13.17 -1.53 10.07
CA ASP A 44 13.71 -0.97 8.82
C ASP A 44 12.79 -1.08 7.59
N PRO A 45 11.53 -0.60 7.66
CA PRO A 45 10.58 -0.76 6.57
C PRO A 45 11.05 -0.08 5.28
N PHE A 46 11.10 -0.84 4.19
CA PHE A 46 11.16 -0.32 2.82
C PHE A 46 9.90 -0.72 2.06
N VAL A 47 9.27 0.22 1.34
CA VAL A 47 8.02 -0.03 0.62
C VAL A 47 8.21 0.17 -0.89
N LEU A 48 7.86 -0.85 -1.67
CA LEU A 48 7.84 -0.84 -3.13
C LEU A 48 6.40 -0.94 -3.64
N ARG A 49 6.03 -0.11 -4.62
CA ARG A 49 4.77 -0.27 -5.37
C ARG A 49 5.03 -0.99 -6.68
N HIS A 50 4.33 -2.10 -6.93
CA HIS A 50 4.43 -2.86 -8.17
C HIS A 50 3.06 -3.41 -8.57
N GLN A 51 2.67 -3.23 -9.84
CA GLN A 51 1.40 -3.72 -10.40
C GLN A 51 0.17 -3.40 -9.52
N GLY A 52 0.06 -2.16 -9.05
CA GLY A 52 -1.10 -1.71 -8.26
C GLY A 52 -1.10 -2.16 -6.79
N ARG A 53 -0.07 -2.85 -6.31
CA ARG A 53 0.04 -3.32 -4.92
C ARG A 53 1.31 -2.82 -4.26
N TYR A 54 1.25 -2.61 -2.94
CA TYR A 54 2.41 -2.28 -2.12
C TYR A 54 3.00 -3.54 -1.50
N TYR A 55 4.33 -3.59 -1.47
CA TYR A 55 5.13 -4.62 -0.85
C TYR A 55 6.06 -3.94 0.15
N ALA A 56 5.95 -4.28 1.43
CA ALA A 56 6.87 -3.82 2.46
C ALA A 56 7.87 -4.94 2.76
N PHE A 57 9.13 -4.56 2.94
CA PHE A 57 10.23 -5.45 3.32
C PHE A 57 10.78 -5.00 4.67
N GLY A 58 10.97 -5.95 5.59
CA GLY A 58 11.47 -5.69 6.94
C GLY A 58 12.59 -6.64 7.34
N THR A 59 13.55 -6.12 8.11
CA THR A 59 14.71 -6.86 8.64
C THR A 59 14.27 -7.98 9.58
N THR A 60 14.96 -9.13 9.56
CA THR A 60 14.76 -10.22 10.55
C THR A 60 15.99 -10.52 11.42
N GLY A 61 17.13 -9.86 11.20
CA GLY A 61 18.38 -10.11 11.94
C GLY A 61 18.88 -11.55 11.75
N GLN A 62 19.11 -12.27 12.85
CA GLN A 62 19.39 -13.72 12.85
C GLN A 62 18.15 -14.56 12.48
N GLY A 63 16.94 -14.03 12.71
CA GLY A 63 15.68 -14.75 12.52
C GLY A 63 15.40 -15.03 11.05
N ARG A 64 14.54 -16.01 10.77
CA ARG A 64 14.07 -16.33 9.41
C ARG A 64 12.56 -16.36 9.40
N THR A 65 11.98 -16.05 8.25
CA THR A 65 10.54 -16.23 8.04
C THR A 65 10.19 -17.72 8.06
N ALA A 66 8.90 -18.05 8.16
CA ALA A 66 8.43 -19.44 8.21
C ALA A 66 8.84 -20.27 6.97
N ASP A 67 9.05 -19.61 5.82
CA ASP A 67 9.56 -20.18 4.57
C ASP A 67 11.10 -20.10 4.44
N GLY A 68 11.82 -19.79 5.53
CA GLY A 68 13.29 -19.83 5.61
C GLY A 68 14.01 -18.65 4.96
N ARG A 69 13.31 -17.54 4.68
CA ARG A 69 13.84 -16.38 3.97
C ARG A 69 14.37 -15.31 4.92
N ILE A 70 15.14 -14.37 4.35
CA ILE A 70 15.94 -13.38 5.08
C ILE A 70 15.15 -12.12 5.46
N PHE A 71 14.12 -11.74 4.68
CA PHE A 71 13.35 -10.52 4.93
C PHE A 71 11.87 -10.84 5.02
N THR A 72 11.16 -10.28 5.99
CA THR A 72 9.70 -10.38 6.06
C THR A 72 9.08 -9.55 4.94
N VAL A 73 8.10 -10.11 4.23
CA VAL A 73 7.32 -9.39 3.21
C VAL A 73 5.88 -9.23 3.68
N LEU A 74 5.38 -7.99 3.65
CA LEU A 74 3.96 -7.67 3.79
C LEU A 74 3.42 -7.10 2.48
N THR A 75 2.12 -7.25 2.25
CA THR A 75 1.44 -6.60 1.12
C THR A 75 0.25 -5.79 1.56
N SER A 76 -0.04 -4.71 0.83
CA SER A 76 -1.18 -3.83 1.07
C SER A 76 -1.69 -3.23 -0.24
N THR A 77 -2.99 -2.92 -0.29
CA THR A 77 -3.59 -2.14 -1.39
C THR A 77 -3.77 -0.67 -1.03
N ASN A 78 -3.57 -0.30 0.24
CA ASN A 78 -3.91 1.03 0.75
C ASN A 78 -2.91 1.62 1.76
N LEU A 79 -1.75 0.98 1.98
CA LEU A 79 -0.70 1.37 2.92
C LEU A 79 -1.08 1.29 4.42
N VAL A 80 -2.31 0.88 4.74
CA VAL A 80 -2.83 0.81 6.11
C VAL A 80 -3.10 -0.63 6.51
N ASP A 81 -3.80 -1.39 5.66
CA ASP A 81 -4.10 -2.80 5.89
C ASP A 81 -2.98 -3.66 5.29
N TRP A 82 -2.13 -4.20 6.16
CA TRP A 82 -1.00 -5.03 5.77
C TRP A 82 -1.26 -6.52 6.03
N LYS A 83 -0.93 -7.37 5.05
CA LYS A 83 -1.06 -8.83 5.13
C LYS A 83 0.29 -9.51 4.95
N PRO A 84 0.63 -10.56 5.73
CA PRO A 84 1.83 -11.35 5.49
C PRO A 84 1.87 -11.95 4.08
N ALA A 85 3.06 -11.99 3.48
CA ALA A 85 3.29 -12.51 2.14
C ALA A 85 4.48 -13.47 2.05
N GLY A 86 4.92 -14.03 3.18
CA GLY A 86 6.12 -14.87 3.27
C GLY A 86 7.38 -14.02 3.44
N GLY A 87 8.51 -14.51 2.92
CA GLY A 87 9.75 -13.75 2.95
C GLY A 87 10.47 -13.60 1.61
N ALA A 88 11.46 -12.71 1.60
CA ALA A 88 12.29 -12.42 0.44
C ALA A 88 13.73 -12.86 0.66
N LEU A 89 14.35 -13.30 -0.45
CA LEU A 89 15.73 -13.77 -0.58
C LEU A 89 16.04 -15.07 0.17
N THR A 90 16.65 -16.02 -0.53
CA THR A 90 17.22 -17.22 0.10
C THR A 90 18.52 -16.80 0.80
N PRO A 91 18.78 -17.26 2.04
CA PRO A 91 20.10 -17.15 2.64
C PRO A 91 21.20 -17.64 1.68
N PRO A 92 22.25 -16.84 1.41
CA PRO A 92 23.40 -17.30 0.65
C PRO A 92 24.03 -18.53 1.31
N GLN A 93 24.62 -19.41 0.49
CA GLN A 93 25.36 -20.56 1.01
C GLN A 93 26.49 -20.08 1.94
N GLY A 94 26.66 -20.76 3.07
CA GLY A 94 27.68 -20.43 4.06
C GLY A 94 27.33 -19.28 5.02
N ALA A 95 26.16 -18.65 4.87
CA ALA A 95 25.72 -17.56 5.75
C ALA A 95 24.90 -18.06 6.97
N THR A 96 25.14 -19.29 7.43
CA THR A 96 24.47 -19.84 8.61
C THR A 96 24.82 -19.00 9.85
N GLY A 97 23.80 -18.53 10.57
CA GLY A 97 23.98 -17.69 11.75
C GLY A 97 24.36 -16.24 11.45
N ALA A 98 24.46 -15.84 10.17
CA ALA A 98 24.71 -14.45 9.81
C ALA A 98 23.48 -13.57 10.06
N ASP A 99 23.76 -12.31 10.39
CA ASP A 99 22.77 -11.26 10.46
C ASP A 99 22.61 -10.55 9.11
N PHE A 100 21.37 -10.32 8.73
CA PHE A 100 21.04 -9.53 7.55
C PHE A 100 20.30 -8.29 7.98
N TRP A 101 20.88 -7.13 7.66
CA TRP A 101 20.36 -5.82 8.03
C TRP A 101 20.11 -4.98 6.79
N ALA A 102 19.01 -4.23 6.80
CA ALA A 102 18.84 -3.13 5.87
C ALA A 102 19.74 -1.96 6.27
N ARG A 103 20.35 -1.30 5.30
CA ARG A 103 21.08 -0.03 5.47
C ARG A 103 20.24 1.07 4.83
N LYS A 104 20.25 2.27 5.42
CA LYS A 104 19.67 3.49 4.84
C LYS A 104 20.73 4.30 4.12
#